data_AF-A0A4P6XNS7-F1
#
_entry.id   AF-A0A4P6XNS7-F1
#
_cell.length_a   1.000
_cell.length_b   1.000
_cell.length_c   1.000
_cell.angle_alpha   90.00
_cell.angle_beta   90.00
_cell.angle_gamma   90.00
#
_symmetry.space_group_name_H-M   'P 1'
#
loop_
_entity.id
_entity.type
_entity.pdbx_description
1 polymer ?
#
loop_
_entity_poly.entity_id
_entity_poly.type
_entity_poly.pdbx_seq_one_letter_code
_entity_poly.pdbx_strand_id
1 'polypeptide(L)'
;MTTMATSTIVGALACQRNSFLKTFQTKVVSCKEYEPIKTSRDKQNKNKTSSKTEEGSREALYALELQDTILFPEGGGQPSDKGVLATVSEKIPVHMVLRQELTAVHVTPQPVEVGSEVTLEVDWKRRLDIMQQHTGQHLISAIFDTYDLETLSWSMGDMINYIELPRKVEQSVINEVSEKVNNMIFENLPIKVTTPDKLGREIDTSHIPDDYDLSKGIVRVVQIGDIDSNPCCGTHLSATGQIQAVAFLHQTNVRGGNSRLHFICGSRVSRQLTAYHLILKDILGMQLSCQIEEVSSKVADLSKNYKKCQARESALLKELAFIEASRVFSNFKDKGVKIASVYRPDSSPEYLTNVQKELTTLINANKDAGVNVSTDQTVVYLNGEHRAGTGGMVKITGPLAEKIQQELKKHLKNMKGGGKGSSFQGKITQYEKGEVETVLRYLESLTL
;
A
#
# COMPACT_ATOMS: atom_id res chain seq x y z
N MET A 1 35.99 -14.59 -46.07
CA MET A 1 35.91 -14.92 -44.63
C MET A 1 35.30 -13.72 -43.93
N THR A 2 33.98 -13.73 -43.75
CA THR A 2 33.26 -12.68 -43.00
C THR A 2 33.65 -12.86 -41.54
N THR A 3 34.39 -11.91 -40.98
CA THR A 3 34.64 -11.85 -39.54
C THR A 3 33.29 -11.88 -38.83
N MET A 4 33.01 -12.91 -38.03
CA MET A 4 31.79 -12.93 -37.21
C MET A 4 31.83 -11.69 -36.32
N ALA A 5 30.83 -10.82 -36.46
CA ALA A 5 30.73 -9.63 -35.63
C ALA A 5 30.60 -10.05 -34.16
N THR A 6 31.43 -9.51 -33.28
CA THR A 6 31.37 -9.78 -31.84
C THR A 6 30.54 -8.73 -31.13
N SER A 7 29.74 -9.15 -30.15
CA SER A 7 28.92 -8.27 -29.30
C SER A 7 29.81 -7.37 -28.44
N THR A 8 29.40 -6.11 -28.28
CA THR A 8 30.03 -5.16 -27.36
C THR A 8 29.75 -5.58 -25.93
N ILE A 9 30.77 -5.53 -25.07
CA ILE A 9 30.64 -5.95 -23.69
C ILE A 9 29.88 -4.93 -22.83
N VAL A 10 29.17 -5.43 -21.82
CA VAL A 10 28.62 -4.61 -20.74
C VAL A 10 29.75 -3.88 -20.03
N GLY A 11 29.55 -2.59 -19.78
CA GLY A 11 30.59 -1.63 -19.36
C GLY A 11 31.10 -0.79 -20.53
N ALA A 12 30.85 -1.21 -21.78
CA ALA A 12 31.27 -0.50 -22.98
C ALA A 12 30.12 -0.18 -23.94
N LEU A 13 28.87 -0.55 -23.64
CA LEU A 13 27.73 -0.44 -24.57
C LEU A 13 27.46 1.00 -25.04
N ALA A 14 26.82 1.18 -26.20
CA ALA A 14 26.47 2.50 -26.72
C ALA A 14 25.67 3.35 -25.72
N CYS A 15 24.72 2.77 -24.98
CA CYS A 15 23.99 3.47 -23.91
C CYS A 15 24.86 3.89 -22.71
N GLN A 16 25.97 3.19 -22.47
CA GLN A 16 26.92 3.49 -21.40
C GLN A 16 27.98 4.50 -21.83
N ARG A 17 28.32 4.56 -23.13
CA ARG A 17 29.17 5.60 -23.72
C ARG A 17 28.41 6.93 -23.87
N ASN A 18 27.15 6.87 -24.27
CA ASN A 18 26.27 8.03 -24.36
C ASN A 18 24.82 7.65 -24.00
N SER A 19 24.42 7.99 -22.76
CA SER A 19 23.09 7.67 -22.23
C SER A 19 21.93 8.46 -22.88
N PHE A 20 22.23 9.48 -23.69
CA PHE A 20 21.25 10.32 -24.38
C PHE A 20 20.93 9.86 -25.81
N LEU A 21 21.55 8.77 -26.29
CA LEU A 21 21.19 8.17 -27.57
C LEU A 21 19.74 7.65 -27.50
N LYS A 22 18.90 8.15 -28.42
CA LYS A 22 17.49 7.75 -28.53
C LYS A 22 17.27 6.71 -29.62
N THR A 23 18.09 6.77 -30.66
CA THR A 23 18.07 5.89 -31.82
C THR A 23 19.48 5.40 -32.12
N PHE A 24 19.64 4.15 -32.55
CA PHE A 24 20.96 3.60 -32.86
C PHE A 24 20.88 2.42 -33.82
N GLN A 25 21.69 2.48 -34.87
CA GLN A 25 21.79 1.42 -35.85
C GLN A 25 22.84 0.39 -35.42
N THR A 26 22.48 -0.89 -35.50
CA THR A 26 23.34 -2.01 -35.07
C THR A 26 23.04 -3.25 -35.91
N LYS A 27 23.77 -4.34 -35.67
CA LYS A 27 23.60 -5.61 -36.38
C LYS A 27 23.25 -6.74 -35.43
N VAL A 28 22.42 -7.68 -35.89
CA VAL A 28 22.11 -8.89 -35.15
C VAL A 28 23.29 -9.85 -35.22
N VAL A 29 23.81 -10.26 -34.07
CA VAL A 29 24.95 -11.19 -33.93
C VAL A 29 24.47 -12.61 -33.69
N SER A 30 23.45 -12.79 -32.86
CA SER A 30 22.85 -14.09 -32.57
C SER A 30 21.34 -13.96 -32.38
N CYS A 31 20.59 -14.99 -32.76
CA CYS A 31 19.16 -15.13 -32.51
C CYS A 31 18.87 -16.58 -32.17
N LYS A 32 18.33 -16.83 -30.98
CA LYS A 32 17.96 -18.17 -30.50
C LYS A 32 16.61 -18.12 -29.82
N GLU A 33 15.92 -19.25 -29.74
CA GLU A 33 14.72 -19.35 -28.91
C GLU A 33 15.08 -19.06 -27.45
N TYR A 34 14.30 -18.19 -26.80
CA TYR A 34 14.55 -17.77 -25.43
C TYR A 34 13.92 -18.78 -24.46
N GLU A 35 14.79 -19.51 -23.75
CA GLU A 35 14.37 -20.32 -22.61
C GLU A 35 14.45 -19.49 -21.31
N PRO A 36 13.33 -19.28 -20.60
CA PRO A 36 13.36 -18.53 -19.35
C PRO A 36 14.25 -19.23 -18.32
N ILE A 37 15.22 -18.49 -17.77
CA ILE A 37 16.05 -18.99 -16.68
C ILE A 37 15.15 -19.18 -15.45
N LYS A 38 15.03 -20.43 -14.97
CA LYS A 38 14.20 -20.77 -13.79
C LYS A 38 14.74 -20.05 -12.55
N THR A 39 13.90 -19.23 -11.93
CA THR A 39 14.29 -18.49 -10.72
C THR A 39 14.34 -19.40 -9.48
N SER A 40 15.00 -18.94 -8.42
CA SER A 40 14.99 -19.62 -7.11
C SER A 40 13.58 -19.78 -6.52
N ARG A 41 12.65 -18.88 -6.86
CA ARG A 41 11.22 -19.00 -6.52
C ARG A 41 10.54 -20.16 -7.25
N ASP A 42 10.91 -20.40 -8.51
CA ASP A 42 10.41 -21.55 -9.29
C ASP A 42 10.94 -22.89 -8.76
N LYS A 43 12.12 -22.89 -8.13
CA LYS A 43 12.69 -24.08 -7.45
C LYS A 43 12.00 -24.39 -6.11
N GLN A 44 11.56 -23.37 -5.35
CA GLN A 44 10.87 -23.56 -4.07
C GLN A 44 9.44 -24.11 -4.20
N ASN A 45 8.78 -23.90 -5.35
CA ASN A 45 7.40 -24.37 -5.56
C ASN A 45 7.28 -25.85 -6.01
N LYS A 46 8.38 -26.62 -6.09
CA LYS A 46 8.31 -28.05 -6.46
C LYS A 46 7.59 -28.96 -5.44
N ASN A 47 7.31 -28.48 -4.22
CA ASN A 47 6.67 -29.27 -3.16
C ASN A 47 5.17 -28.99 -2.95
N LYS A 48 4.49 -28.25 -3.84
CA LYS A 48 3.02 -28.21 -3.84
C LYS A 48 2.46 -28.89 -5.08
N THR A 49 1.73 -29.95 -4.81
CA THR A 49 0.96 -30.78 -5.72
C THR A 49 0.32 -29.95 -6.83
N SER A 50 0.65 -30.32 -8.05
CA SER A 50 0.08 -29.90 -9.33
C SER A 50 -1.38 -29.42 -9.27
N SER A 51 -1.58 -28.10 -9.26
CA SER A 51 -2.73 -27.50 -9.91
C SER A 51 -2.31 -27.15 -11.33
N LYS A 52 -2.81 -27.94 -12.29
CA LYS A 52 -2.76 -27.64 -13.73
C LYS A 52 -3.26 -26.21 -13.93
N THR A 53 -2.32 -25.29 -14.16
CA THR A 53 -2.63 -23.99 -14.74
C THR A 53 -2.49 -24.15 -16.24
N GLU A 54 -3.53 -23.69 -16.92
CA GLU A 54 -3.83 -23.79 -18.34
C GLU A 54 -2.59 -23.69 -19.24
N GLU A 55 -2.41 -24.70 -20.11
CA GLU A 55 -1.59 -24.61 -21.32
C GLU A 55 -2.26 -23.63 -22.30
N GLY A 56 -2.24 -22.34 -21.97
CA GLY A 56 -2.32 -21.29 -22.98
C GLY A 56 -1.01 -21.30 -23.75
N SER A 57 -1.09 -21.37 -25.07
CA SER A 57 0.03 -21.26 -26.01
C SER A 57 1.01 -20.18 -25.56
N ARG A 58 2.15 -20.56 -24.97
CA ARG A 58 3.25 -19.62 -24.76
C ARG A 58 3.79 -19.29 -26.14
N GLU A 59 3.51 -18.09 -26.62
CA GLU A 59 4.16 -17.57 -27.82
C GLU A 59 5.68 -17.70 -27.62
N ALA A 60 6.36 -18.30 -28.61
CA ALA A 60 7.81 -18.47 -28.55
C ALA A 60 8.47 -17.10 -28.48
N LEU A 61 9.39 -16.91 -27.52
CA LEU A 61 10.20 -15.71 -27.40
C LEU A 61 11.59 -15.98 -27.96
N TYR A 62 12.30 -14.93 -28.34
CA TYR A 62 13.62 -15.02 -28.96
C TYR A 62 14.62 -14.13 -28.25
N ALA A 63 15.80 -14.69 -27.98
CA ALA A 63 16.96 -14.03 -27.40
C ALA A 63 17.88 -13.54 -28.51
N LEU A 64 18.03 -12.21 -28.62
CA LEU A 64 18.86 -11.55 -29.61
C LEU A 64 20.09 -10.93 -28.95
N GLU A 65 21.27 -11.25 -29.47
CA GLU A 65 22.48 -10.48 -29.21
C GLU A 65 22.73 -9.52 -30.37
N LEU A 66 23.05 -8.28 -30.04
CA LEU A 66 23.36 -7.24 -31.01
C LEU A 66 24.84 -6.88 -30.91
N GLN A 67 25.42 -6.43 -32.02
CA GLN A 67 26.81 -6.00 -32.08
C GLN A 67 27.10 -4.90 -31.05
N ASP A 68 26.14 -4.00 -30.86
CA ASP A 68 26.11 -3.01 -29.79
C ASP A 68 24.64 -2.60 -29.54
N THR A 69 24.35 -2.00 -28.38
CA THR A 69 22.98 -1.63 -28.01
C THR A 69 22.89 -0.33 -27.24
N ILE A 70 21.82 0.43 -27.54
CA ILE A 70 21.39 1.56 -26.73
C ILE A 70 20.33 1.19 -25.70
N LEU A 71 19.89 -0.06 -25.61
CA LEU A 71 18.97 -0.50 -24.57
C LEU A 71 19.81 -1.07 -23.42
N PHE A 72 19.76 -0.42 -22.25
CA PHE A 72 20.56 -0.83 -21.10
C PHE A 72 20.02 -2.17 -20.57
N PRO A 73 20.89 -3.19 -20.42
CA PRO A 73 20.54 -4.39 -19.68
C PRO A 73 20.38 -4.03 -18.21
N GLU A 74 19.52 -4.72 -17.47
CA GLU A 74 19.43 -4.51 -16.02
C GLU A 74 20.80 -4.62 -15.31
N GLY A 75 21.02 -3.83 -14.24
CA GLY A 75 22.27 -3.86 -13.48
C GLY A 75 22.44 -2.71 -12.50
N GLY A 76 23.17 -2.95 -11.39
CA GLY A 76 23.47 -1.93 -10.39
C GLY A 76 22.25 -1.34 -9.68
N GLY A 77 21.13 -2.07 -9.63
CA GLY A 77 19.85 -1.59 -9.12
C GLY A 77 18.99 -0.82 -10.14
N GLN A 78 19.52 -0.53 -11.33
CA GLN A 78 18.78 0.06 -12.43
C GLN A 78 18.01 -1.03 -13.22
N PRO A 79 16.69 -0.86 -13.45
CA PRO A 79 15.92 -1.78 -14.29
C PRO A 79 16.28 -1.62 -15.77
N SER A 80 16.00 -2.66 -16.55
CA SER A 80 16.23 -2.64 -17.99
C SER A 80 15.39 -1.59 -18.71
N ASP A 81 15.94 -1.11 -19.81
CA ASP A 81 15.20 -0.27 -20.74
C ASP A 81 14.15 -1.05 -21.50
N LYS A 82 13.18 -0.28 -22.01
CA LYS A 82 12.22 -0.73 -23.00
C LYS A 82 12.48 0.02 -24.30
N GLY A 83 12.04 -0.57 -25.40
CA GLY A 83 12.19 0.03 -26.70
C GLY A 83 11.67 -0.86 -27.79
N VAL A 84 11.96 -0.47 -29.02
CA VAL A 84 11.65 -1.24 -30.22
C VAL A 84 12.91 -1.45 -31.04
N LEU A 85 12.95 -2.58 -31.72
CA LEU A 85 13.92 -2.93 -32.75
C LEU A 85 13.19 -2.81 -34.09
N ALA A 86 13.59 -1.84 -34.90
CA ALA A 86 13.05 -1.61 -36.23
C ALA A 86 13.95 -2.28 -37.28
N THR A 87 13.36 -3.13 -38.11
CA THR A 87 13.96 -3.66 -39.34
C THR A 87 13.49 -2.83 -40.54
N VAL A 88 13.84 -3.22 -41.76
CA VAL A 88 13.31 -2.59 -42.98
C VAL A 88 11.80 -2.76 -43.12
N SER A 89 11.23 -3.86 -42.60
CA SER A 89 9.84 -4.27 -42.81
C SER A 89 8.92 -4.00 -41.62
N GLU A 90 9.45 -3.93 -40.40
CA GLU A 90 8.62 -3.96 -39.19
C GLU A 90 9.29 -3.34 -37.96
N LYS A 91 8.46 -3.03 -36.95
CA LYS A 91 8.90 -2.61 -35.61
C LYS A 91 8.56 -3.69 -34.60
N ILE A 92 9.59 -4.24 -33.97
CA ILE A 92 9.50 -5.36 -33.05
C ILE A 92 9.68 -4.83 -31.62
N PRO A 93 8.71 -5.02 -30.70
CA PRO A 93 8.87 -4.61 -29.32
C PRO A 93 9.94 -5.46 -28.61
N VAL A 94 10.85 -4.80 -27.90
CA VAL A 94 11.79 -5.48 -27.01
C VAL A 94 11.16 -5.57 -25.63
N HIS A 95 10.85 -6.79 -25.18
CA HIS A 95 10.17 -7.03 -23.91
C HIS A 95 11.05 -6.71 -22.71
N MET A 96 12.32 -7.12 -22.77
CA MET A 96 13.33 -6.86 -21.75
C MET A 96 14.73 -7.03 -22.33
N VAL A 97 15.72 -6.42 -21.67
CA VAL A 97 17.14 -6.64 -21.93
C VAL A 97 17.80 -7.18 -20.67
N LEU A 98 18.43 -8.33 -20.79
CA LEU A 98 19.06 -9.05 -19.69
C LEU A 98 20.59 -8.98 -19.84
N ARG A 99 21.29 -8.88 -18.72
CA ARG A 99 22.74 -9.11 -18.69
C ARG A 99 23.00 -10.60 -18.56
N GLN A 100 23.75 -11.16 -19.50
CA GLN A 100 24.32 -12.50 -19.40
C GLN A 100 25.84 -12.38 -19.42
N GLU A 101 26.47 -12.48 -18.25
CA GLU A 101 27.90 -12.22 -18.04
C GLU A 101 28.28 -10.81 -18.52
N LEU A 102 29.02 -10.74 -19.64
CA LEU A 102 29.46 -9.51 -20.29
C LEU A 102 28.60 -9.13 -21.51
N THR A 103 27.52 -9.84 -21.80
CA THR A 103 26.67 -9.60 -22.98
C THR A 103 25.29 -9.05 -22.63
N ALA A 104 24.69 -8.31 -23.55
CA ALA A 104 23.33 -7.80 -23.45
C ALA A 104 22.39 -8.60 -24.38
N VAL A 105 21.41 -9.27 -23.79
CA VAL A 105 20.47 -10.15 -24.50
C VAL A 105 19.09 -9.52 -24.53
N HIS A 106 18.55 -9.35 -25.73
CA HIS A 106 17.26 -8.69 -25.97
C HIS A 106 16.19 -9.75 -26.20
N VAL A 107 15.12 -9.73 -25.40
CA VAL A 107 14.01 -10.67 -25.54
C VAL A 107 12.92 -10.06 -26.42
N THR A 108 12.54 -10.75 -27.49
CA THR A 108 11.59 -10.29 -28.51
C THR A 108 10.53 -11.37 -28.80
N PRO A 109 9.33 -11.01 -29.30
CA PRO A 109 8.27 -11.97 -29.59
C PRO A 109 8.45 -12.74 -30.91
N GLN A 110 9.43 -12.38 -31.72
CA GLN A 110 9.67 -12.98 -33.03
C GLN A 110 11.17 -12.96 -33.36
N PRO A 111 11.66 -13.90 -34.18
CA PRO A 111 13.08 -13.99 -34.50
C PRO A 111 13.49 -12.87 -35.46
N VAL A 112 14.78 -12.52 -35.43
CA VAL A 112 15.38 -11.59 -36.41
C VAL A 112 16.57 -12.28 -37.05
N GLU A 113 16.69 -12.17 -38.37
CA GLU A 113 17.76 -12.82 -39.13
C GLU A 113 19.15 -12.31 -38.71
N VAL A 114 20.05 -13.24 -38.39
CA VAL A 114 21.43 -12.94 -38.01
C VAL A 114 22.16 -12.24 -39.15
N GLY A 115 22.89 -11.17 -38.84
CA GLY A 115 23.57 -10.31 -39.81
C GLY A 115 22.72 -9.14 -40.30
N SER A 116 21.41 -9.12 -40.02
CA SER A 116 20.52 -8.01 -40.37
C SER A 116 20.91 -6.72 -39.67
N GLU A 117 20.79 -5.61 -40.39
CA GLU A 117 20.92 -4.27 -39.83
C GLU A 117 19.58 -3.82 -39.26
N VAL A 118 19.60 -3.35 -38.03
CA VAL A 118 18.41 -2.98 -37.26
C VAL A 118 18.62 -1.64 -36.58
N THR A 119 17.55 -0.87 -36.42
CA THR A 119 17.55 0.40 -35.68
C THR A 119 16.83 0.24 -34.36
N LEU A 120 17.53 0.47 -33.26
CA LEU A 120 16.92 0.52 -31.94
C LEU A 120 16.32 1.90 -31.71
N GLU A 121 15.13 1.96 -31.12
CA GLU A 121 14.53 3.17 -30.55
C GLU A 121 14.19 2.91 -29.07
N VAL A 122 14.74 3.71 -28.16
CA VAL A 122 14.47 3.57 -26.72
C VAL A 122 13.15 4.25 -26.33
N ASP A 123 12.43 3.69 -25.37
CA ASP A 123 11.40 4.43 -24.64
C ASP A 123 12.08 5.55 -23.83
N TRP A 124 12.21 6.70 -24.47
CA TRP A 124 12.95 7.84 -23.91
C TRP A 124 12.35 8.36 -22.62
N LYS A 125 11.01 8.30 -22.48
CA LYS A 125 10.33 8.77 -21.26
C LYS A 125 10.73 7.88 -20.09
N ARG A 126 10.74 6.56 -20.28
CA ARG A 126 11.20 5.60 -19.28
C ARG A 126 12.69 5.78 -18.99
N ARG A 127 13.55 5.85 -20.02
CA ARG A 127 15.00 6.03 -19.85
C ARG A 127 15.31 7.27 -19.02
N LEU A 128 14.70 8.41 -19.35
CA LEU A 128 14.94 9.66 -18.65
C LEU A 128 14.49 9.58 -17.18
N ASP A 129 13.33 8.97 -16.90
CA ASP A 129 12.87 8.74 -15.52
C ASP A 129 13.86 7.90 -14.71
N ILE A 130 14.36 6.80 -15.30
CA ILE A 130 15.37 5.92 -14.68
C ILE A 130 16.67 6.70 -14.42
N MET A 131 17.18 7.45 -15.41
CA MET A 131 18.39 8.26 -15.26
C MET A 131 18.25 9.31 -14.16
N GLN A 132 17.07 9.94 -14.02
CA GLN A 132 16.77 10.87 -12.93
C GLN A 132 16.79 10.18 -11.56
N GLN A 133 16.22 8.98 -11.44
CA GLN A 133 16.23 8.23 -10.18
C GLN A 133 17.65 7.79 -9.80
N HIS A 134 18.39 7.25 -10.76
CA HIS A 134 19.72 6.71 -10.53
C HIS A 134 20.71 7.82 -10.17
N THR A 135 20.75 8.90 -10.97
CA THR A 135 21.61 10.05 -10.66
C THR A 135 21.20 10.72 -9.35
N GLY A 136 19.90 10.84 -9.08
CA GLY A 136 19.40 11.36 -7.81
C GLY A 136 19.84 10.52 -6.62
N GLN A 137 19.86 9.18 -6.75
CA GLN A 137 20.38 8.31 -5.70
C GLN A 137 21.86 8.58 -5.41
N HIS A 138 22.71 8.67 -6.44
CA HIS A 138 24.15 8.97 -6.25
C HIS A 138 24.34 10.30 -5.52
N LEU A 139 23.62 11.34 -5.95
CA LEU A 139 23.69 12.64 -5.29
C LEU A 139 23.22 12.58 -3.82
N ILE A 140 22.12 11.86 -3.55
CA ILE A 140 21.62 11.68 -2.18
C ILE A 140 22.65 10.95 -1.31
N SER A 141 23.21 9.85 -1.80
CA SER A 141 24.21 9.04 -1.07
C SER A 141 25.47 9.85 -0.77
N ALA A 142 26.01 10.57 -1.76
CA ALA A 142 27.18 11.42 -1.57
C ALA A 142 26.99 12.47 -0.46
N ILE A 143 25.79 13.04 -0.34
CA ILE A 143 25.49 13.99 0.74
C ILE A 143 25.34 13.26 2.08
N PHE A 144 24.68 12.11 2.13
CA PHE A 144 24.55 11.33 3.38
C PHE A 144 25.89 10.80 3.90
N ASP A 145 26.84 10.48 3.03
CA ASP A 145 28.18 10.05 3.41
C ASP A 145 28.90 11.13 4.25
N THR A 146 28.60 12.42 4.02
CA THR A 146 29.12 13.53 4.84
C THR A 146 28.59 13.57 6.29
N TYR A 147 27.61 12.73 6.63
CA TYR A 147 26.99 12.60 7.96
C TYR A 147 27.27 11.24 8.62
N ASP A 148 28.25 10.46 8.13
CA ASP A 148 28.50 9.08 8.58
C ASP A 148 27.24 8.20 8.49
N LEU A 149 26.51 8.36 7.38
CA LEU A 149 25.27 7.66 7.04
C LEU A 149 25.42 7.00 5.67
N GLU A 150 26.38 6.07 5.56
CA GLU A 150 26.65 5.37 4.31
C GLU A 150 25.41 4.64 3.77
N THR A 151 25.31 4.57 2.44
CA THR A 151 24.25 3.82 1.77
C THR A 151 24.60 2.34 1.73
N LEU A 152 23.91 1.53 2.53
CA LEU A 152 24.13 0.08 2.62
C LEU A 152 23.57 -0.68 1.42
N SER A 153 22.43 -0.21 0.92
CA SER A 153 21.78 -0.73 -0.29
C SER A 153 20.76 0.29 -0.82
N TRP A 154 20.29 0.09 -2.03
CA TRP A 154 19.20 0.88 -2.58
C TRP A 154 18.29 0.04 -3.47
N SER A 155 17.12 0.59 -3.79
CA SER A 155 16.19 -0.02 -4.74
C SER A 155 15.45 1.04 -5.53
N MET A 156 15.35 0.82 -6.83
CA MET A 156 14.54 1.62 -7.74
C MET A 156 13.20 0.92 -7.99
N GLY A 157 12.13 1.42 -7.36
CA GLY A 157 10.77 0.99 -7.65
C GLY A 157 10.18 1.70 -8.87
N ASP A 158 8.95 1.32 -9.25
CA ASP A 158 8.24 1.97 -10.37
C ASP A 158 7.91 3.45 -10.11
N MET A 159 7.59 3.79 -8.86
CA MET A 159 7.33 5.16 -8.43
C MET A 159 8.25 5.59 -7.30
N ILE A 160 8.36 4.79 -6.24
CA ILE A 160 9.12 5.15 -5.04
C ILE A 160 10.41 4.34 -4.99
N ASN A 161 11.52 5.02 -4.69
CA ASN A 161 12.82 4.41 -4.45
C ASN A 161 13.12 4.41 -2.95
N TYR A 162 14.09 3.63 -2.50
CA TYR A 162 14.66 3.79 -1.17
C TYR A 162 16.18 3.60 -1.16
N ILE A 163 16.84 4.26 -0.22
CA ILE A 163 18.18 3.90 0.26
C ILE A 163 18.07 3.30 1.66
N GLU A 164 18.87 2.30 1.95
CA GLU A 164 19.02 1.73 3.29
C GLU A 164 20.23 2.35 3.98
N LEU A 165 20.00 2.90 5.17
CA LEU A 165 20.96 3.60 6.01
C LEU A 165 21.22 2.78 7.28
N PRO A 166 22.40 2.92 7.92
CA PRO A 166 22.78 2.12 9.09
C PRO A 166 21.92 2.38 10.33
N ARG A 167 21.19 3.49 10.36
CA ARG A 167 20.30 3.86 11.47
C ARG A 167 19.16 4.75 11.01
N LYS A 168 18.15 4.89 11.86
CA LYS A 168 17.08 5.87 11.68
C LYS A 168 17.68 7.28 11.71
N VAL A 169 17.17 8.16 10.85
CA VAL A 169 17.66 9.54 10.71
C VAL A 169 16.61 10.47 11.27
N GLU A 170 17.04 11.45 12.06
CA GLU A 170 16.14 12.47 12.60
C GLU A 170 15.58 13.35 11.49
N GLN A 171 14.34 13.80 11.64
CA GLN A 171 13.66 14.60 10.61
C GLN A 171 14.40 15.92 10.30
N SER A 172 15.07 16.51 11.29
CA SER A 172 15.90 17.72 11.09
C SER A 172 17.05 17.47 10.12
N VAL A 173 17.74 16.33 10.25
CA VAL A 173 18.84 15.94 9.35
C VAL A 173 18.32 15.63 7.95
N ILE A 174 17.17 14.94 7.85
CA ILE A 174 16.52 14.69 6.54
C ILE A 174 16.20 16.01 5.83
N ASN A 175 15.70 17.01 6.56
CA ASN A 175 15.40 18.32 6.00
C ASN A 175 16.67 19.05 5.52
N GLU A 176 17.75 19.03 6.32
CA GLU A 176 19.04 19.63 5.94
C GLU A 176 19.63 18.97 4.69
N VAL A 177 19.63 17.63 4.63
CA VAL A 177 20.07 16.88 3.45
C VAL A 177 19.18 17.18 2.25
N SER A 178 17.87 17.32 2.45
CA SER A 178 16.93 17.67 1.36
C SER A 178 17.27 19.01 0.73
N GLU A 179 17.57 20.01 1.56
CA GLU A 179 17.99 21.34 1.11
C GLU A 179 19.32 21.27 0.37
N LYS A 180 20.34 20.62 0.95
CA LYS A 180 21.66 20.45 0.32
C LYS A 180 21.57 19.75 -1.04
N VAL A 181 20.84 18.64 -1.14
CA VAL A 181 20.66 17.91 -2.40
C VAL A 181 20.00 18.78 -3.46
N ASN A 182 18.91 19.50 -3.12
CA ASN A 182 18.23 20.35 -4.10
C ASN A 182 19.04 21.61 -4.46
N ASN A 183 19.88 22.12 -3.55
CA ASN A 183 20.84 23.19 -3.88
C ASN A 183 21.90 22.70 -4.87
N MET A 184 22.45 21.51 -4.69
CA MET A 184 23.39 20.90 -5.65
C MET A 184 22.75 20.63 -7.02
N ILE A 185 21.44 20.34 -7.06
CA ILE A 185 20.66 20.27 -8.30
C ILE A 185 20.59 21.65 -8.96
N PHE A 186 20.30 22.69 -8.19
CA PHE A 186 20.24 24.08 -8.67
C PHE A 186 21.59 24.57 -9.22
N GLU A 187 22.70 24.18 -8.58
CA GLU A 187 24.07 24.49 -9.04
C GLU A 187 24.44 23.80 -10.36
N ASN A 188 23.69 22.78 -10.77
CA ASN A 188 23.83 22.09 -12.06
C ASN A 188 25.26 21.54 -12.31
N LEU A 189 25.83 20.88 -11.31
CA LEU A 189 27.15 20.26 -11.36
C LEU A 189 27.28 19.27 -12.52
N PRO A 190 28.45 19.23 -13.20
CA PRO A 190 28.68 18.31 -14.31
C PRO A 190 28.80 16.86 -13.82
N ILE A 191 28.29 15.94 -14.61
CA ILE A 191 28.41 14.50 -14.38
C ILE A 191 29.29 13.90 -15.47
N LYS A 192 30.35 13.21 -15.05
CA LYS A 192 31.33 12.60 -15.95
C LYS A 192 31.37 11.10 -15.73
N VAL A 193 31.58 10.37 -16.82
CA VAL A 193 31.82 8.94 -16.79
C VAL A 193 33.25 8.71 -17.25
N THR A 194 34.03 8.03 -16.42
CA THR A 194 35.44 7.69 -16.69
C THR A 194 35.71 6.24 -16.30
N THR A 195 36.97 5.81 -16.41
CA THR A 195 37.45 4.48 -16.05
C THR A 195 38.56 4.59 -14.99
N PRO A 196 38.78 3.58 -14.12
CA PRO A 196 39.74 3.66 -13.03
C PRO A 196 41.18 3.98 -13.46
N ASP A 197 41.61 3.43 -14.60
CA ASP A 197 42.92 3.69 -15.22
C ASP A 197 43.14 5.18 -15.53
N LYS A 198 42.07 5.88 -15.92
CA LYS A 198 42.12 7.33 -16.20
C LYS A 198 42.03 8.19 -14.95
N LEU A 199 41.50 7.64 -13.85
CA LEU A 199 41.41 8.31 -12.55
C LEU A 199 42.74 8.30 -11.78
N GLY A 200 43.60 7.32 -12.04
CA GLY A 200 44.91 7.21 -11.39
C GLY A 200 44.85 6.85 -9.90
N ARG A 201 43.74 6.29 -9.42
CA ARG A 201 43.58 5.81 -8.03
C ARG A 201 42.87 4.46 -7.99
N GLU A 202 43.15 3.66 -6.96
CA GLU A 202 42.39 2.44 -6.68
C GLU A 202 40.96 2.79 -6.28
N ILE A 203 40.01 1.96 -6.70
CA ILE A 203 38.58 2.13 -6.45
C ILE A 203 38.06 0.85 -5.85
N ASP A 204 37.20 0.99 -4.83
CA ASP A 204 36.57 -0.17 -4.22
C ASP A 204 35.64 -0.88 -5.22
N THR A 205 35.96 -2.13 -5.54
CA THR A 205 35.17 -2.99 -6.43
C THR A 205 34.32 -4.00 -5.68
N SER A 206 34.25 -3.93 -4.34
CA SER A 206 33.54 -4.87 -3.48
C SER A 206 32.05 -5.03 -3.80
N HIS A 207 31.43 -4.00 -4.38
CA HIS A 207 30.03 -3.98 -4.76
C HIS A 207 29.75 -4.43 -6.21
N ILE A 208 30.76 -4.86 -6.96
CA ILE A 208 30.60 -5.40 -8.31
C ILE A 208 30.11 -6.86 -8.21
N PRO A 209 29.10 -7.28 -8.98
CA PRO A 209 28.61 -8.67 -8.96
C PRO A 209 29.69 -9.71 -9.24
N ASP A 210 29.67 -10.82 -8.51
CA ASP A 210 30.65 -11.93 -8.65
C ASP A 210 30.68 -12.54 -10.07
N ASP A 211 29.57 -12.46 -10.81
CA ASP A 211 29.43 -12.96 -12.19
C ASP A 211 29.93 -11.97 -13.25
N TYR A 212 30.52 -10.84 -12.84
CA TYR A 212 31.18 -9.88 -13.72
C TYR A 212 32.68 -10.13 -13.75
N ASP A 213 33.19 -10.67 -14.86
CA ASP A 213 34.62 -10.93 -15.05
C ASP A 213 35.40 -9.61 -15.18
N LEU A 214 35.95 -9.12 -14.05
CA LEU A 214 36.76 -7.90 -13.99
C LEU A 214 38.02 -7.94 -14.86
N SER A 215 38.51 -9.13 -15.23
CA SER A 215 39.70 -9.25 -16.08
C SER A 215 39.40 -8.94 -17.55
N LYS A 216 38.12 -9.02 -17.95
CA LYS A 216 37.64 -8.80 -19.32
C LYS A 216 36.63 -7.66 -19.45
N GLY A 217 35.95 -7.31 -18.36
CA GLY A 217 34.97 -6.23 -18.28
C GLY A 217 35.60 -4.85 -18.13
N ILE A 218 34.79 -3.80 -18.31
CA ILE A 218 35.20 -2.41 -18.07
C ILE A 218 34.52 -1.90 -16.80
N VAL A 219 35.32 -1.47 -15.82
CA VAL A 219 34.78 -0.76 -14.66
C VAL A 219 34.55 0.71 -15.06
N ARG A 220 33.32 1.18 -14.89
CA ARG A 220 32.93 2.57 -15.12
C ARG A 220 32.81 3.29 -13.80
N VAL A 221 33.28 4.53 -13.76
CA VAL A 221 33.21 5.40 -12.59
C VAL A 221 32.42 6.63 -12.97
N VAL A 222 31.37 6.91 -12.19
CA VAL A 222 30.53 8.08 -12.36
C VAL A 222 30.98 9.11 -11.33
N GLN A 223 31.25 10.33 -11.81
CA GLN A 223 31.67 11.45 -10.98
C GLN A 223 30.61 12.55 -11.04
N ILE A 224 30.19 13.03 -9.88
CA ILE A 224 29.27 14.18 -9.76
C ILE A 224 30.09 15.33 -9.17
N GLY A 225 30.43 16.32 -10.00
CA GLY A 225 31.35 17.38 -9.60
C GLY A 225 32.59 16.80 -8.90
N ASP A 226 32.92 17.37 -7.74
CA ASP A 226 33.98 16.88 -6.85
C ASP A 226 33.44 16.17 -5.60
N ILE A 227 32.11 15.99 -5.50
CA ILE A 227 31.43 15.49 -4.29
C ILE A 227 31.24 13.97 -4.31
N ASP A 228 31.24 13.35 -5.48
CA ASP A 228 31.00 11.92 -5.63
C ASP A 228 31.86 11.31 -6.72
N SER A 229 32.29 10.07 -6.51
CA SER A 229 33.05 9.30 -7.50
C SER A 229 32.95 7.80 -7.23
N ASN A 230 31.88 7.16 -7.72
CA ASN A 230 31.56 5.76 -7.45
C ASN A 230 31.59 4.87 -8.70
N PRO A 231 31.98 3.58 -8.58
CA PRO A 231 31.76 2.58 -9.62
C PRO A 231 30.27 2.46 -9.93
N CYS A 232 29.88 2.65 -11.18
CA CYS A 232 28.52 2.41 -11.61
C CYS A 232 28.43 2.10 -13.11
N CYS A 233 27.75 1.01 -13.42
CA CYS A 233 27.51 0.57 -14.78
C CYS A 233 26.22 1.16 -15.38
N GLY A 234 25.41 1.89 -14.61
CA GLY A 234 24.13 2.46 -15.05
C GLY A 234 24.22 3.59 -16.05
N THR A 235 23.05 4.05 -16.51
CA THR A 235 22.91 5.26 -17.33
C THR A 235 22.68 6.48 -16.44
N HIS A 236 23.41 7.56 -16.69
CA HIS A 236 23.36 8.77 -15.86
C HIS A 236 23.07 10.01 -16.69
N LEU A 237 22.54 11.03 -16.01
CA LEU A 237 22.38 12.37 -16.57
C LEU A 237 23.75 13.00 -16.81
N SER A 238 23.79 14.10 -17.57
CA SER A 238 25.01 14.86 -17.85
C SER A 238 25.30 15.98 -16.85
N ALA A 239 24.27 16.42 -16.11
CA ALA A 239 24.40 17.39 -15.04
C ALA A 239 23.30 17.23 -13.98
N THR A 240 23.55 17.65 -12.74
CA THR A 240 22.61 17.50 -11.62
C THR A 240 21.30 18.26 -11.82
N GLY A 241 21.31 19.38 -12.56
CA GLY A 241 20.10 20.16 -12.85
C GLY A 241 19.05 19.38 -13.66
N GLN A 242 19.47 18.33 -14.39
CA GLN A 242 18.56 17.46 -15.13
C GLN A 242 17.78 16.48 -14.22
N ILE A 243 18.19 16.35 -12.95
CA ILE A 243 17.42 15.64 -11.91
C ILE A 243 16.12 16.41 -11.60
N GLN A 244 16.12 17.73 -11.80
CA GLN A 244 15.02 18.69 -11.55
C GLN A 244 14.69 18.89 -10.07
N ALA A 245 14.38 17.82 -9.33
CA ALA A 245 14.06 17.89 -7.90
C ALA A 245 14.23 16.53 -7.25
N VAL A 246 14.48 16.52 -5.94
CA VAL A 246 14.42 15.35 -5.07
C VAL A 246 13.44 15.62 -3.93
N ALA A 247 12.56 14.66 -3.66
CA ALA A 247 11.69 14.69 -2.49
C ALA A 247 11.89 13.42 -1.65
N PHE A 248 12.24 13.60 -0.38
CA PHE A 248 12.16 12.54 0.62
C PHE A 248 10.71 12.36 1.06
N LEU A 249 10.32 11.10 1.28
CA LEU A 249 8.96 10.72 1.63
C LEU A 249 8.91 10.31 3.10
N HIS A 250 8.82 9.01 3.34
CA HIS A 250 8.74 8.44 4.68
C HIS A 250 9.97 7.56 4.92
N GLN A 251 10.19 7.24 6.19
CA GLN A 251 11.26 6.35 6.62
C GLN A 251 10.65 5.11 7.30
N THR A 252 11.18 3.92 6.97
CA THR A 252 10.72 2.64 7.53
C THR A 252 11.88 1.90 8.19
N ASN A 253 11.68 1.38 9.40
CA ASN A 253 12.69 0.57 10.09
C ASN A 253 12.82 -0.83 9.48
N VAL A 254 14.05 -1.34 9.43
CA VAL A 254 14.39 -2.70 8.97
C VAL A 254 14.96 -3.51 10.14
N ARG A 255 14.93 -4.84 10.05
CA ARG A 255 15.57 -5.72 11.04
C ARG A 255 17.08 -5.41 11.10
N GLY A 256 17.63 -5.35 12.31
CA GLY A 256 19.05 -5.07 12.53
C GLY A 256 19.39 -3.61 12.87
N GLY A 257 18.39 -2.72 12.99
CA GLY A 257 18.61 -1.31 13.35
C GLY A 257 18.72 -0.35 12.16
N ASN A 258 18.89 -0.90 10.96
CA ASN A 258 18.90 -0.16 9.69
C ASN A 258 17.55 0.52 9.42
N SER A 259 17.59 1.52 8.54
CA SER A 259 16.41 2.29 8.16
C SER A 259 16.38 2.57 6.67
N ARG A 260 15.21 2.41 6.06
CA ARG A 260 14.98 2.74 4.64
C ARG A 260 14.36 4.10 4.52
N LEU A 261 15.09 5.03 3.91
CA LEU A 261 14.58 6.35 3.56
C LEU A 261 14.06 6.31 2.12
N HIS A 262 12.76 6.58 1.97
CA HIS A 262 12.09 6.55 0.67
C HIS A 262 12.20 7.92 -0.01
N PHE A 263 12.44 7.92 -1.32
CA PHE A 263 12.62 9.14 -2.10
C PHE A 263 12.13 8.99 -3.54
N ILE A 264 11.92 10.13 -4.19
CA ILE A 264 11.58 10.24 -5.61
C ILE A 264 12.33 11.42 -6.25
N CYS A 265 12.64 11.29 -7.54
CA CYS A 265 13.37 12.30 -8.30
C CYS A 265 12.62 12.75 -9.56
N GLY A 266 12.88 13.97 -10.00
CA GLY A 266 12.48 14.48 -11.31
C GLY A 266 11.00 14.42 -11.60
N SER A 267 10.63 13.83 -12.75
CA SER A 267 9.23 13.78 -13.19
C SER A 267 8.31 13.07 -12.18
N ARG A 268 8.85 12.18 -11.33
CA ARG A 268 8.09 11.53 -10.26
C ARG A 268 7.63 12.54 -9.20
N VAL A 269 8.47 13.52 -8.85
CA VAL A 269 8.12 14.60 -7.90
C VAL A 269 6.95 15.42 -8.44
N SER A 270 7.02 15.86 -9.69
CA SER A 270 5.95 16.64 -10.33
C SER A 270 4.62 15.86 -10.40
N ARG A 271 4.68 14.57 -10.77
CA ARG A 271 3.49 13.70 -10.79
C ARG A 271 2.89 13.53 -9.39
N GLN A 272 3.72 13.30 -8.38
CA GLN A 272 3.25 13.12 -7.01
C GLN A 272 2.64 14.39 -6.45
N LEU A 273 3.29 15.54 -6.66
CA LEU A 273 2.78 16.85 -6.26
C LEU A 273 1.42 17.14 -6.90
N THR A 274 1.27 16.84 -8.19
CA THR A 274 -0.01 17.00 -8.90
C THR A 274 -1.10 16.12 -8.29
N ALA A 275 -0.79 14.84 -8.02
CA ALA A 275 -1.74 13.93 -7.39
C ALA A 275 -2.18 14.41 -6.00
N TYR A 276 -1.24 14.85 -5.16
CA TYR A 276 -1.53 15.41 -3.85
C TYR A 276 -2.33 16.71 -3.93
N HIS A 277 -2.01 17.59 -4.86
CA HIS A 277 -2.75 18.83 -5.06
C HIS A 277 -4.21 18.56 -5.45
N LEU A 278 -4.47 17.57 -6.32
CA LEU A 278 -5.84 17.20 -6.70
C LEU A 278 -6.62 16.64 -5.50
N ILE A 279 -6.01 15.78 -4.69
CA ILE A 279 -6.62 15.25 -3.46
C ILE A 279 -6.93 16.39 -2.47
N LEU A 280 -5.97 17.28 -2.24
CA LEU A 280 -6.17 18.41 -1.34
C LEU A 280 -7.26 19.35 -1.84
N LYS A 281 -7.27 19.66 -3.13
CA LYS A 281 -8.30 20.51 -3.74
C LYS A 281 -9.71 19.94 -3.55
N ASP A 282 -9.85 18.62 -3.71
CA ASP A 282 -11.10 17.89 -3.50
C ASP A 282 -11.61 18.05 -2.05
N ILE A 283 -10.73 17.79 -1.08
CA ILE A 283 -11.02 17.91 0.36
C ILE A 283 -11.38 19.35 0.73
N LEU A 284 -10.59 20.32 0.26
CA LEU A 284 -10.78 21.74 0.54
C LEU A 284 -12.11 22.27 0.01
N GLY A 285 -12.48 21.91 -1.23
CA GLY A 285 -13.68 22.43 -1.87
C GLY A 285 -14.95 21.72 -1.40
N MET A 286 -14.96 20.39 -1.42
CA MET A 286 -16.19 19.60 -1.30
C MET A 286 -16.44 19.05 0.10
N GLN A 287 -15.41 18.87 0.93
CA GLN A 287 -15.56 18.24 2.25
C GLN A 287 -15.48 19.25 3.39
N LEU A 288 -14.47 20.13 3.38
CA LEU A 288 -14.21 21.07 4.48
C LEU A 288 -14.66 22.50 4.16
N SER A 289 -14.75 22.86 2.88
CA SER A 289 -15.04 24.22 2.40
C SER A 289 -14.16 25.27 3.10
N CYS A 290 -12.85 25.13 3.01
CA CYS A 290 -11.87 25.97 3.69
C CYS A 290 -10.64 26.28 2.83
N GLN A 291 -9.78 27.19 3.29
CA GLN A 291 -8.45 27.40 2.71
C GLN A 291 -7.45 26.34 3.19
N ILE A 292 -6.30 26.21 2.50
CA ILE A 292 -5.31 25.16 2.81
C ILE A 292 -4.71 25.31 4.21
N GLU A 293 -4.54 26.55 4.66
CA GLU A 293 -4.02 26.90 5.99
C GLU A 293 -4.99 26.48 7.12
N GLU A 294 -6.27 26.30 6.80
CA GLU A 294 -7.33 25.99 7.76
C GLU A 294 -7.65 24.50 7.85
N VAL A 295 -7.06 23.65 6.99
CA VAL A 295 -7.38 22.20 6.95
C VAL A 295 -7.22 21.56 8.31
N SER A 296 -6.09 21.80 8.98
CA SER A 296 -5.79 21.18 10.26
C SER A 296 -6.78 21.60 11.35
N SER A 297 -7.17 22.88 11.38
CA SER A 297 -8.14 23.37 12.37
C SER A 297 -9.54 22.84 12.08
N LYS A 298 -9.97 22.82 10.81
CA LYS A 298 -11.27 22.25 10.41
C LYS A 298 -11.39 20.77 10.73
N VAL A 299 -10.33 19.98 10.50
CA VAL A 299 -10.30 18.56 10.88
C VAL A 299 -10.39 18.40 12.41
N ALA A 300 -9.70 19.23 13.18
CA ALA A 300 -9.80 19.21 14.65
C ALA A 300 -11.22 19.58 15.12
N ASP A 301 -11.85 20.58 14.50
CA ASP A 301 -13.23 20.99 14.79
C ASP A 301 -14.24 19.90 14.44
N LEU A 302 -14.08 19.21 13.32
CA LEU A 302 -14.91 18.05 12.97
C LEU A 302 -14.81 16.94 14.02
N SER A 303 -13.60 16.60 14.46
CA SER A 303 -13.39 15.61 15.53
C SER A 303 -14.06 16.04 16.85
N LYS A 304 -13.93 17.32 17.20
CA LYS A 304 -14.54 17.91 18.39
C LYS A 304 -16.08 17.89 18.30
N ASN A 305 -16.63 18.25 17.15
CA ASN A 305 -18.07 18.27 16.92
C ASN A 305 -18.65 16.85 16.91
N TYR A 306 -17.94 15.88 16.32
CA TYR A 306 -18.32 14.46 16.39
C TYR A 306 -18.44 13.98 17.84
N LYS A 307 -17.43 14.26 18.68
CA LYS A 307 -17.46 13.92 20.12
C LYS A 307 -18.62 14.61 20.86
N LYS A 308 -18.89 15.88 20.55
CA LYS A 308 -20.02 16.63 21.14
C LYS A 308 -21.37 16.02 20.72
N CYS A 309 -21.53 15.66 19.46
CA CYS A 309 -22.75 15.01 18.96
C CYS A 309 -22.96 13.65 19.64
N GLN A 310 -21.92 12.83 19.74
CA GLN A 310 -21.99 11.53 20.42
C GLN A 310 -22.33 11.68 21.92
N ALA A 311 -21.77 12.67 22.61
CA ALA A 311 -22.12 12.95 24.01
C ALA A 311 -23.58 13.40 24.16
N ARG A 312 -24.07 14.25 23.25
CA ARG A 312 -25.48 14.70 23.24
C ARG A 312 -26.42 13.54 22.92
N GLU A 313 -26.06 12.68 21.98
CA GLU A 313 -26.81 11.46 21.66
C GLU A 313 -26.92 10.55 22.88
N SER A 314 -25.82 10.24 23.56
CA SER A 314 -25.85 9.40 24.77
C SER A 314 -26.67 10.03 25.91
N ALA A 315 -26.63 11.36 26.07
CA ALA A 315 -27.47 12.06 27.04
C ALA A 315 -28.96 11.94 26.71
N LEU A 316 -29.36 12.21 25.46
CA LEU A 316 -30.74 12.07 25.00
C LEU A 316 -31.22 10.62 25.07
N LEU A 317 -30.37 9.64 24.76
CA LEU A 317 -30.69 8.22 24.91
C LEU A 317 -30.97 7.85 26.37
N LYS A 318 -30.26 8.44 27.35
CA LYS A 318 -30.53 8.25 28.77
C LYS A 318 -31.85 8.88 29.20
N GLU A 319 -32.16 10.09 28.74
CA GLU A 319 -33.44 10.75 29.02
C GLU A 319 -34.62 9.93 28.46
N LEU A 320 -34.53 9.47 27.22
CA LEU A 320 -35.53 8.57 26.63
C LEU A 320 -35.65 7.26 27.41
N ALA A 321 -34.51 6.69 27.82
CA ALA A 321 -34.48 5.45 28.57
C ALA A 321 -35.16 5.59 29.94
N PHE A 322 -35.00 6.74 30.60
CA PHE A 322 -35.67 7.05 31.86
C PHE A 322 -37.20 7.16 31.69
N ILE A 323 -37.67 7.81 30.64
CA ILE A 323 -39.11 7.92 30.34
C ILE A 323 -39.71 6.51 30.13
N GLU A 324 -39.03 5.68 29.34
CA GLU A 324 -39.48 4.33 29.05
C GLU A 324 -39.43 3.41 30.28
N ALA A 325 -38.38 3.51 31.10
CA ALA A 325 -38.29 2.81 32.37
C ALA A 325 -39.42 3.22 33.33
N SER A 326 -39.76 4.51 33.37
CA SER A 326 -40.88 5.03 34.16
C SER A 326 -42.22 4.48 33.68
N ARG A 327 -42.44 4.40 32.36
CA ARG A 327 -43.63 3.77 31.76
C ARG A 327 -43.75 2.30 32.18
N VAL A 328 -42.65 1.54 32.09
CA VAL A 328 -42.62 0.12 32.50
C VAL A 328 -42.91 -0.01 33.99
N PHE A 329 -42.27 0.80 34.83
CA PHE A 329 -42.47 0.80 36.28
C PHE A 329 -43.93 1.12 36.66
N SER A 330 -44.52 2.17 36.10
CA SER A 330 -45.93 2.53 36.34
C SER A 330 -46.89 1.45 35.87
N ASN A 331 -46.63 0.79 34.74
CA ASN A 331 -47.47 -0.34 34.32
C ASN A 331 -47.44 -1.48 35.35
N PHE A 332 -46.27 -1.82 35.89
CA PHE A 332 -46.15 -2.83 36.94
C PHE A 332 -46.84 -2.44 38.24
N LYS A 333 -46.66 -1.19 38.67
CA LYS A 333 -47.22 -0.67 39.92
C LYS A 333 -48.73 -0.46 39.84
N ASP A 334 -49.18 0.27 38.83
CA ASP A 334 -50.53 0.85 38.79
C ASP A 334 -51.52 -0.05 38.05
N LYS A 335 -51.07 -0.77 37.02
CA LYS A 335 -51.92 -1.69 36.24
C LYS A 335 -51.78 -3.16 36.66
N GLY A 336 -50.77 -3.48 37.49
CA GLY A 336 -50.54 -4.84 37.97
C GLY A 336 -50.11 -5.84 36.91
N VAL A 337 -49.65 -5.39 35.73
CA VAL A 337 -49.17 -6.30 34.68
C VAL A 337 -47.92 -7.03 35.17
N LYS A 338 -47.77 -8.32 34.81
CA LYS A 338 -46.63 -9.14 35.24
C LYS A 338 -45.48 -9.16 34.23
N ILE A 339 -45.74 -8.79 32.98
CA ILE A 339 -44.77 -8.81 31.90
C ILE A 339 -44.77 -7.44 31.20
N ALA A 340 -43.59 -6.96 30.83
CA ALA A 340 -43.42 -5.79 29.99
C ALA A 340 -42.36 -6.06 28.92
N SER A 341 -42.48 -5.41 27.76
CA SER A 341 -41.47 -5.43 26.71
C SER A 341 -41.00 -4.01 26.38
N VAL A 342 -39.72 -3.92 26.01
CA VAL A 342 -39.06 -2.72 25.52
C VAL A 342 -38.37 -3.09 24.22
N TYR A 343 -38.80 -2.46 23.13
CA TYR A 343 -38.25 -2.70 21.80
C TYR A 343 -37.67 -1.44 21.20
N ARG A 344 -36.56 -1.57 20.47
CA ARG A 344 -36.00 -0.49 19.64
C ARG A 344 -35.41 -1.04 18.34
N PRO A 345 -35.67 -0.43 17.17
CA PRO A 345 -35.17 -0.97 15.90
C PRO A 345 -33.66 -0.76 15.69
N ASP A 346 -33.00 0.07 16.51
CA ASP A 346 -31.58 0.37 16.35
C ASP A 346 -30.67 -0.83 16.63
N SER A 347 -29.47 -0.79 16.05
CA SER A 347 -28.48 -1.87 16.19
C SER A 347 -27.69 -1.80 17.50
N SER A 348 -27.72 -0.64 18.19
CA SER A 348 -27.01 -0.43 19.44
C SER A 348 -27.82 -0.92 20.65
N PRO A 349 -27.27 -1.80 21.51
CA PRO A 349 -27.94 -2.21 22.75
C PRO A 349 -27.85 -1.17 23.87
N GLU A 350 -27.21 -0.01 23.63
CA GLU A 350 -26.99 1.03 24.64
C GLU A 350 -28.31 1.50 25.25
N TYR A 351 -29.32 1.79 24.40
CA TYR A 351 -30.61 2.24 24.88
C TYR A 351 -31.27 1.24 25.84
N LEU A 352 -31.34 -0.03 25.45
CA LEU A 352 -31.94 -1.09 26.28
C LEU A 352 -31.20 -1.26 27.60
N THR A 353 -29.88 -1.18 27.56
CA THR A 353 -29.03 -1.23 28.76
C THR A 353 -29.32 -0.05 29.69
N ASN A 354 -29.54 1.15 29.14
CA ASN A 354 -29.92 2.31 29.92
C ASN A 354 -31.33 2.15 30.51
N VAL A 355 -32.32 1.66 29.74
CA VAL A 355 -33.68 1.41 30.27
C VAL A 355 -33.65 0.44 31.44
N GLN A 356 -32.88 -0.64 31.33
CA GLN A 356 -32.73 -1.60 32.43
C GLN A 356 -32.14 -0.96 33.69
N LYS A 357 -31.10 -0.14 33.53
CA LYS A 357 -30.46 0.56 34.66
C LYS A 357 -31.44 1.52 35.33
N GLU A 358 -32.11 2.36 34.56
CA GLU A 358 -33.09 3.31 35.09
C GLU A 358 -34.27 2.61 35.76
N LEU A 359 -34.78 1.51 35.19
CA LEU A 359 -35.83 0.71 35.82
C LEU A 359 -35.37 0.14 37.17
N THR A 360 -34.13 -0.35 37.23
CA THR A 360 -33.53 -0.86 38.48
C THR A 360 -33.42 0.25 39.52
N THR A 361 -33.01 1.46 39.11
CA THR A 361 -32.96 2.64 39.97
C THR A 361 -34.34 2.99 40.53
N LEU A 362 -35.38 3.02 39.68
CA LEU A 362 -36.76 3.31 40.08
C LEU A 362 -37.29 2.28 41.07
N ILE A 363 -37.05 0.99 40.84
CA ILE A 363 -37.43 -0.10 41.76
C ILE A 363 -36.74 0.07 43.12
N ASN A 364 -35.43 0.33 43.11
CA ASN A 364 -34.67 0.49 44.35
C ASN A 364 -35.08 1.72 45.15
N ALA A 365 -35.49 2.80 44.46
CA ALA A 365 -36.00 4.01 45.09
C ALA A 365 -37.43 3.84 45.65
N ASN A 366 -38.19 2.85 45.17
CA ASN A 366 -39.60 2.64 45.51
C ASN A 366 -39.87 1.20 45.97
N LYS A 367 -39.14 0.71 46.98
CA LYS A 367 -39.22 -0.70 47.43
C LYS A 367 -40.62 -1.15 47.86
N ASP A 368 -41.42 -0.23 48.39
CA ASP A 368 -42.78 -0.52 48.89
C ASP A 368 -43.83 -0.52 47.77
N ALA A 369 -43.45 -0.24 46.52
CA ALA A 369 -44.38 -0.18 45.38
C ALA A 369 -44.80 -1.55 44.83
N GLY A 370 -44.33 -2.66 45.41
CA GLY A 370 -44.69 -4.01 44.97
C GLY A 370 -44.11 -4.43 43.62
N VAL A 371 -43.13 -3.69 43.10
CA VAL A 371 -42.44 -4.01 41.83
C VAL A 371 -41.10 -4.68 42.14
N ASN A 372 -40.93 -5.93 41.72
CA ASN A 372 -39.72 -6.71 41.86
C ASN A 372 -39.47 -7.60 40.62
N VAL A 373 -38.56 -7.15 39.76
CA VAL A 373 -38.17 -7.87 38.53
C VAL A 373 -37.28 -9.10 38.77
N SER A 374 -36.93 -9.42 40.02
CA SER A 374 -36.17 -10.63 40.34
C SER A 374 -37.06 -11.79 40.74
N THR A 375 -38.22 -11.52 41.34
CA THR A 375 -39.11 -12.54 41.91
C THR A 375 -40.52 -12.53 41.37
N ASP A 376 -41.02 -11.42 40.84
CA ASP A 376 -42.43 -11.28 40.46
C ASP A 376 -42.63 -10.85 38.99
N GLN A 377 -42.17 -9.65 38.62
CA GLN A 377 -42.36 -9.14 37.26
C GLN A 377 -41.23 -9.56 36.30
N THR A 378 -41.54 -9.64 35.01
CA THR A 378 -40.58 -9.96 33.94
C THR A 378 -40.54 -8.88 32.87
N VAL A 379 -39.33 -8.48 32.45
CA VAL A 379 -39.10 -7.51 31.37
C VAL A 379 -38.30 -8.16 30.25
N VAL A 380 -38.76 -7.93 29.01
CA VAL A 380 -38.07 -8.36 27.78
C VAL A 380 -37.54 -7.12 27.06
N TYR A 381 -36.24 -7.07 26.83
CA TYR A 381 -35.55 -6.03 26.07
C TYR A 381 -35.13 -6.63 24.72
N LEU A 382 -35.48 -5.98 23.62
CA LEU A 382 -35.18 -6.45 22.27
C LEU A 382 -34.74 -5.28 21.38
N ASN A 383 -33.63 -5.41 20.66
CA ASN A 383 -33.26 -4.41 19.65
C ASN A 383 -32.88 -5.01 18.30
N GLY A 384 -33.00 -4.19 17.26
CA GLY A 384 -32.64 -4.49 15.89
C GLY A 384 -33.84 -4.74 14.98
N GLU A 385 -33.57 -4.79 13.68
CA GLU A 385 -34.58 -4.99 12.64
C GLU A 385 -34.00 -5.71 11.41
N HIS A 386 -34.87 -6.29 10.59
CA HIS A 386 -34.44 -6.99 9.36
C HIS A 386 -33.81 -6.06 8.32
N ARG A 387 -34.37 -4.86 8.13
CA ARG A 387 -33.99 -3.94 7.04
C ARG A 387 -32.59 -3.35 7.21
N ALA A 388 -32.13 -3.20 8.45
CA ALA A 388 -30.80 -2.65 8.74
C ALA A 388 -29.66 -3.59 8.34
N GLY A 389 -29.93 -4.88 8.08
CA GLY A 389 -28.89 -5.88 7.79
C GLY A 389 -27.94 -6.17 8.96
N THR A 390 -28.16 -5.52 10.10
CA THR A 390 -27.42 -5.69 11.34
C THR A 390 -28.19 -6.60 12.29
N GLY A 391 -27.47 -7.42 13.05
CA GLY A 391 -28.04 -8.21 14.14
C GLY A 391 -28.61 -7.37 15.29
N GLY A 392 -29.03 -8.06 16.35
CA GLY A 392 -29.65 -7.47 17.52
C GLY A 392 -29.25 -8.14 18.83
N MET A 393 -29.85 -7.70 19.91
CA MET A 393 -29.75 -8.28 21.24
C MET A 393 -31.14 -8.54 21.78
N VAL A 394 -31.28 -9.64 22.51
CA VAL A 394 -32.38 -9.85 23.42
C VAL A 394 -31.84 -9.99 24.84
N LYS A 395 -32.54 -9.41 25.80
CA LYS A 395 -32.29 -9.63 27.23
C LYS A 395 -33.61 -9.80 27.94
N ILE A 396 -33.69 -10.74 28.86
CA ILE A 396 -34.89 -11.00 29.65
C ILE A 396 -34.47 -10.98 31.12
N THR A 397 -35.25 -10.30 31.96
CA THR A 397 -35.02 -10.22 33.40
C THR A 397 -36.35 -10.44 34.12
N GLY A 398 -36.45 -11.51 34.90
CA GLY A 398 -37.65 -11.91 35.64
C GLY A 398 -37.88 -13.41 35.74
N PRO A 399 -38.80 -13.85 36.62
CA PRO A 399 -39.05 -15.28 36.87
C PRO A 399 -39.52 -16.05 35.63
N LEU A 400 -40.07 -15.37 34.61
CA LEU A 400 -40.53 -16.00 33.37
C LEU A 400 -39.46 -16.03 32.27
N ALA A 401 -38.20 -15.66 32.58
CA ALA A 401 -37.13 -15.59 31.59
C ALA A 401 -36.93 -16.90 30.82
N GLU A 402 -36.98 -18.06 31.51
CA GLU A 402 -36.80 -19.37 30.87
C GLU A 402 -37.92 -19.73 29.91
N LYS A 403 -39.18 -19.44 30.28
CA LYS A 403 -40.35 -19.70 29.43
C LYS A 403 -40.34 -18.81 28.19
N ILE A 404 -40.07 -17.51 28.37
CA ILE A 404 -40.05 -16.54 27.27
C ILE A 404 -38.89 -16.82 26.31
N GLN A 405 -37.67 -17.14 26.80
CA GLN A 405 -36.56 -17.45 25.89
C GLN A 405 -36.86 -18.67 25.00
N GLN A 406 -37.55 -19.70 25.53
CA GLN A 406 -37.87 -20.90 24.77
C GLN A 406 -38.84 -20.58 23.63
N GLU A 407 -39.81 -19.70 23.90
CA GLU A 407 -40.73 -19.24 22.87
C GLU A 407 -40.04 -18.34 21.86
N LEU A 408 -39.21 -17.39 22.29
CA LEU A 408 -38.45 -16.53 21.39
C LEU A 408 -37.50 -17.33 20.48
N LYS A 409 -36.91 -18.44 20.95
CA LYS A 409 -36.08 -19.34 20.12
C LYS A 409 -36.84 -19.99 18.97
N LYS A 410 -38.17 -20.15 19.07
CA LYS A 410 -39.00 -20.69 17.98
C LYS A 410 -39.20 -19.68 16.86
N HIS A 411 -39.24 -18.38 17.22
CA HIS A 411 -39.53 -17.28 16.30
C HIS A 411 -38.27 -16.54 15.82
N LEU A 412 -37.12 -16.74 16.48
CA LEU A 412 -35.83 -16.11 16.14
C LEU A 412 -34.77 -17.18 15.88
N LYS A 413 -34.61 -17.59 14.62
CA LYS A 413 -33.72 -18.72 14.25
C LYS A 413 -32.25 -18.45 14.57
N ASN A 414 -31.83 -17.20 14.46
CA ASN A 414 -30.44 -16.76 14.62
C ASN A 414 -30.11 -16.26 16.04
N MET A 415 -30.99 -16.51 17.00
CA MET A 415 -30.79 -16.10 18.39
C MET A 415 -29.91 -17.11 19.14
N LYS A 416 -28.74 -16.67 19.57
CA LYS A 416 -27.82 -17.45 20.42
C LYS A 416 -27.57 -16.72 21.72
N GLY A 417 -27.68 -17.41 22.84
CA GLY A 417 -27.59 -16.79 24.15
C GLY A 417 -27.66 -17.78 25.30
N GLY A 418 -27.36 -17.29 26.49
CA GLY A 418 -27.35 -18.05 27.71
C GLY A 418 -27.93 -17.25 28.88
N GLY A 419 -28.38 -17.98 29.89
CA GLY A 419 -29.05 -17.43 31.06
C GLY A 419 -29.19 -18.48 32.14
N LYS A 420 -29.40 -18.05 33.39
CA LYS A 420 -29.70 -18.93 34.53
C LYS A 420 -30.83 -18.30 35.34
N GLY A 421 -31.85 -19.09 35.67
CA GLY A 421 -32.97 -18.65 36.52
C GLY A 421 -33.69 -17.44 35.92
N SER A 422 -33.71 -16.33 36.65
CA SER A 422 -34.46 -15.12 36.30
C SER A 422 -33.77 -14.18 35.29
N SER A 423 -32.76 -14.65 34.55
CA SER A 423 -32.06 -13.81 33.56
C SER A 423 -31.63 -14.59 32.32
N PHE A 424 -31.81 -13.98 31.15
CA PHE A 424 -31.31 -14.46 29.86
C PHE A 424 -30.73 -13.31 29.05
N GLN A 425 -29.63 -13.55 28.32
CA GLN A 425 -29.09 -12.61 27.35
C GLN A 425 -28.66 -13.36 26.08
N GLY A 426 -29.06 -12.85 24.93
CA GLY A 426 -28.75 -13.42 23.63
C GLY A 426 -28.41 -12.37 22.58
N LYS A 427 -27.57 -12.78 21.63
CA LYS A 427 -27.26 -12.04 20.41
C LYS A 427 -28.02 -12.68 19.26
N ILE A 428 -28.60 -11.85 18.41
CA ILE A 428 -29.24 -12.23 17.15
C ILE A 428 -28.28 -11.80 16.07
N THR A 429 -27.72 -12.74 15.30
CA THR A 429 -26.73 -12.36 14.27
C THR A 429 -27.38 -11.62 13.10
N GLN A 430 -28.60 -11.99 12.76
CA GLN A 430 -29.41 -11.37 11.71
C GLN A 430 -30.88 -11.75 11.91
N TYR A 431 -31.80 -10.83 11.64
CA TYR A 431 -33.23 -11.12 11.59
C TYR A 431 -33.65 -11.61 10.20
N GLU A 432 -34.52 -12.60 10.13
CA GLU A 432 -35.24 -12.96 8.91
C GLU A 432 -36.51 -12.11 8.74
N LYS A 433 -37.04 -12.06 7.51
CA LYS A 433 -38.22 -11.28 7.17
C LYS A 433 -39.43 -11.75 7.98
N GLY A 434 -40.06 -10.85 8.74
CA GLY A 434 -41.26 -11.15 9.53
C GLY A 434 -41.00 -11.68 10.94
N GLU A 435 -39.75 -11.99 11.31
CA GLU A 435 -39.44 -12.51 12.65
C GLU A 435 -39.68 -11.45 13.74
N VAL A 436 -39.24 -10.20 13.51
CA VAL A 436 -39.40 -9.10 14.47
C VAL A 436 -40.88 -8.85 14.72
N GLU A 437 -41.68 -8.73 13.67
CA GLU A 437 -43.12 -8.49 13.77
C GLU A 437 -43.85 -9.62 14.50
N THR A 438 -43.42 -10.86 14.27
CA THR A 438 -43.97 -12.04 14.96
C THR A 438 -43.65 -12.00 16.45
N VAL A 439 -42.40 -11.69 16.80
CA VAL A 439 -41.96 -11.55 18.19
C VAL A 439 -42.66 -10.40 18.90
N LEU A 440 -42.81 -9.25 18.25
CA LEU A 440 -43.49 -8.10 18.84
C LEU A 440 -44.96 -8.39 19.14
N ARG A 441 -45.69 -9.05 18.22
CA ARG A 441 -47.07 -9.49 18.47
C ARG A 441 -47.17 -10.48 19.64
N TYR A 442 -46.23 -11.42 19.73
CA TYR A 442 -46.16 -12.34 20.86
C TYR A 442 -45.93 -11.58 22.17
N LEU A 443 -44.97 -10.65 22.21
CA LEU A 443 -44.69 -9.88 23.41
C LEU A 443 -45.86 -8.97 23.80
N GLU A 444 -46.55 -8.36 22.84
CA GLU A 444 -47.77 -7.58 23.08
C GLU A 444 -48.87 -8.44 23.72
N SER A 445 -49.06 -9.69 23.25
CA SER A 445 -50.04 -10.62 23.81
C SER A 445 -49.78 -11.03 25.26
N LEU A 446 -48.55 -10.82 25.77
CA LEU A 446 -48.18 -11.08 27.17
C LEU A 446 -48.38 -9.86 28.08
N THR A 447 -48.59 -8.67 27.51
CA THR A 447 -48.68 -7.39 28.23
C THR A 447 -50.12 -6.88 28.40
N LEU A 448 -51.07 -7.48 27.69
CA LEU A 448 -52.52 -7.32 27.86
C LEU A 448 -53.03 -8.29 28.93
#